data_AF-A0A8T4I8H9-F1
#
_entry.id   AF-A0A8T4I8H9-F1
#
_cell.length_a   1.000
_cell.length_b   1.000
_cell.length_c   1.000
_cell.angle_alpha   90.00
_cell.angle_beta   90.00
_cell.angle_gamma   90.00
#
_symmetry.space_group_name_H-M   'P 1'
#
loop_
_entity.id
_entity.type
_entity.pdbx_description
1 polymer ?
#
loop_
_entity_poly.entity_id
_entity_poly.type
_entity_poly.pdbx_seq_one_letter_code
_entity_poly.pdbx_strand_id
1 'polypeptide(L)'
;MTIPAHSLPDTAMALTEVLKTTGFTRVAALGRPSPFIEDALACHVQSVGGALKVLGSDWGPKAIPSMGDGWAWVLSDVRNYHAAYHQLYAVDAYCRRHNQPMLVLMPHVLGEVARRDHYPRPYLTPPAWRKRTEEVPGTAGLRRAIATGGARNGVVTAVEDMVSERSDMGAALTWAHLPALNGLGALFDTDAEWAPRLAGALANYHTSSIIAAMSARQIREYLAMLDGRNPPC
;
A
#
# COMPACT_ATOMS: atom_id res chain seq x y z
N MET A 1 19.60 -3.26 -7.67
CA MET A 1 19.21 -4.02 -8.88
C MET A 1 17.78 -4.48 -8.65
N THR A 2 16.84 -3.87 -9.38
CA THR A 2 15.40 -3.90 -9.10
C THR A 2 14.80 -5.21 -9.62
N ILE A 3 14.07 -5.92 -8.77
CA ILE A 3 13.21 -7.07 -9.11
C ILE A 3 12.33 -6.67 -10.32
N PRO A 4 11.97 -7.56 -11.26
CA PRO A 4 10.84 -7.30 -12.15
C PRO A 4 9.58 -7.31 -11.28
N ALA A 5 9.35 -6.17 -10.64
CA ALA A 5 8.08 -5.82 -10.06
C ALA A 5 7.04 -6.09 -11.14
N HIS A 6 5.89 -6.67 -10.79
CA HIS A 6 4.73 -6.62 -11.66
C HIS A 6 4.61 -5.23 -12.25
N SER A 7 4.21 -5.16 -13.50
CA SER A 7 4.11 -3.89 -14.18
C SER A 7 3.15 -3.00 -13.37
N LEU A 8 3.46 -1.71 -13.24
CA LEU A 8 2.52 -0.74 -12.65
C LEU A 8 1.07 -0.92 -13.17
N PRO A 9 0.84 -1.30 -14.45
CA PRO A 9 -0.47 -1.74 -14.95
C PRO A 9 -1.17 -2.86 -14.17
N ASP A 10 -0.48 -3.94 -13.78
CA ASP A 10 -1.12 -5.07 -13.07
C ASP A 10 -1.60 -4.65 -11.67
N THR A 11 -0.79 -3.84 -10.99
CA THR A 11 -1.15 -3.27 -9.68
C THR A 11 -2.35 -2.34 -9.82
N ALA A 12 -2.38 -1.51 -10.87
CA ALA A 12 -3.49 -0.60 -11.14
C ALA A 12 -4.80 -1.36 -11.44
N MET A 13 -4.74 -2.42 -12.25
CA MET A 13 -5.90 -3.27 -12.54
C MET A 13 -6.47 -3.90 -11.27
N ALA A 14 -5.63 -4.53 -10.46
CA ALA A 14 -6.06 -5.16 -9.21
C ALA A 14 -6.66 -4.15 -8.22
N LEU A 15 -6.08 -2.94 -8.14
CA LEU A 15 -6.62 -1.86 -7.34
C LEU A 15 -8.04 -1.49 -7.79
N THR A 16 -8.26 -1.30 -9.09
CA THR A 16 -9.60 -1.00 -9.62
C THR A 16 -10.59 -2.14 -9.39
N GLU A 17 -10.15 -3.39 -9.44
CA GLU A 17 -11.03 -4.54 -9.19
C GLU A 17 -11.47 -4.63 -7.72
N VAL A 18 -10.57 -4.30 -6.78
CA VAL A 18 -10.92 -4.15 -5.36
C VAL A 18 -11.96 -3.04 -5.18
N LEU A 19 -11.79 -1.90 -5.85
CA LEU A 19 -12.76 -0.79 -5.78
C LEU A 19 -14.13 -1.17 -6.36
N LYS A 20 -14.17 -1.90 -7.48
CA LYS A 20 -15.42 -2.42 -8.06
C LYS A 20 -16.12 -3.42 -7.13
N THR A 21 -15.35 -4.35 -6.57
CA THR A 21 -15.86 -5.39 -5.64
C THR A 21 -16.48 -4.77 -4.40
N THR A 22 -15.89 -3.69 -3.90
CA THR A 22 -16.34 -3.00 -2.70
C THR A 22 -17.43 -1.97 -2.98
N GLY A 23 -17.54 -1.47 -4.22
CA GLY A 23 -18.53 -0.49 -4.63
C GLY A 23 -18.15 0.96 -4.31
N PHE A 24 -16.88 1.23 -3.97
CA PHE A 24 -16.43 2.60 -3.72
C PHE A 24 -16.40 3.41 -5.02
N THR A 25 -17.13 4.52 -5.01
CA THR A 25 -17.15 5.51 -6.10
C THR A 25 -16.23 6.69 -5.84
N ARG A 26 -15.81 6.90 -4.59
CA ARG A 26 -14.91 8.00 -4.21
C ARG A 26 -13.60 7.43 -3.70
N VAL A 27 -12.48 7.94 -4.25
CA VAL A 27 -11.14 7.46 -3.92
C VAL A 27 -10.23 8.63 -3.58
N ALA A 28 -9.54 8.53 -2.45
CA ALA A 28 -8.57 9.51 -2.00
C ALA A 28 -7.17 8.89 -2.00
N ALA A 29 -6.25 9.44 -2.80
CA ALA A 29 -4.85 9.07 -2.78
C ALA A 29 -4.06 9.97 -1.83
N LEU A 30 -3.35 9.37 -0.87
CA LEU A 30 -2.38 10.05 -0.02
C LEU A 30 -0.99 9.92 -0.66
N GLY A 31 -0.41 11.08 -1.01
CA GLY A 31 0.77 11.14 -1.86
C GLY A 31 0.42 11.01 -3.35
N ARG A 32 1.40 11.29 -4.20
CA ARG A 32 1.21 11.27 -5.65
C ARG A 32 1.29 9.83 -6.15
N PRO A 33 0.22 9.27 -6.75
CA PRO A 33 0.30 7.98 -7.41
C PRO A 33 1.26 8.02 -8.60
N SER A 34 1.71 6.85 -9.05
CA SER A 34 2.32 6.77 -10.38
C SER A 34 1.26 7.12 -11.44
N PRO A 35 1.65 7.63 -12.62
CA PRO A 35 0.69 7.96 -13.68
C PRO A 35 -0.26 6.80 -14.02
N PHE A 36 0.26 5.57 -14.08
CA PHE A 36 -0.56 4.38 -14.32
C PHE A 36 -1.64 4.12 -13.26
N ILE A 37 -1.31 4.32 -11.98
CA ILE A 37 -2.28 4.16 -10.89
C ILE A 37 -3.28 5.32 -10.91
N GLU A 38 -2.81 6.55 -11.13
CA GLU A 38 -3.67 7.74 -11.20
C GLU A 38 -4.69 7.63 -12.35
N ASP A 39 -4.24 7.24 -13.55
CA ASP A 39 -5.09 7.05 -14.71
C ASP A 39 -6.14 5.95 -14.49
N ALA A 40 -5.75 4.82 -13.88
CA ALA A 40 -6.67 3.74 -13.58
C ALA A 40 -7.71 4.14 -12.52
N LEU A 41 -7.30 4.89 -11.50
CA LEU A 41 -8.19 5.46 -10.49
C LEU A 41 -9.17 6.45 -11.12
N ALA A 42 -8.67 7.35 -11.98
CA ALA A 42 -9.48 8.34 -12.69
C ALA A 42 -10.52 7.66 -13.60
N CYS A 43 -10.09 6.64 -14.37
CA CYS A 43 -10.96 5.84 -15.22
C CYS A 43 -12.06 5.13 -14.40
N HIS A 44 -11.69 4.50 -13.28
CA HIS A 44 -12.65 3.86 -12.37
C HIS A 44 -13.70 4.86 -11.89
N VAL A 45 -13.28 5.96 -11.24
CA VAL A 45 -14.24 6.92 -10.68
C VAL A 45 -15.11 7.56 -11.77
N GLN A 46 -14.57 7.81 -12.97
CA GLN A 46 -15.35 8.32 -14.09
C GLN A 46 -16.42 7.33 -14.53
N SER A 47 -16.09 6.04 -14.61
CA SER A 47 -17.02 4.98 -15.04
C SER A 47 -18.22 4.80 -14.10
N VAL A 48 -18.08 5.18 -12.83
CA VAL A 48 -19.12 5.06 -11.79
C VAL A 48 -19.70 6.41 -11.35
N GLY A 49 -19.40 7.51 -12.06
CA GLY A 49 -19.90 8.85 -11.71
C GLY A 49 -19.39 9.37 -10.35
N GLY A 50 -18.19 8.97 -9.97
CA GLY A 50 -17.57 9.19 -8.68
C GLY A 50 -16.57 10.35 -8.63
N ALA A 51 -15.65 10.31 -7.66
CA ALA A 51 -14.65 11.37 -7.47
C ALA A 51 -13.27 10.84 -7.04
N LEU A 52 -12.22 11.34 -7.67
CA LEU A 52 -10.83 11.12 -7.26
C LEU A 52 -10.29 12.38 -6.58
N LYS A 53 -9.65 12.24 -5.42
CA LYS A 53 -8.88 13.31 -4.76
C LYS A 53 -7.46 12.86 -4.51
N VAL A 54 -6.49 13.67 -4.94
CA VAL A 54 -5.07 13.45 -4.65
C VAL A 54 -4.65 14.46 -3.59
N LEU A 55 -4.27 13.97 -2.41
CA LEU A 55 -3.74 14.78 -1.32
C LEU A 55 -2.21 14.74 -1.40
N GLY A 56 -1.60 15.92 -1.56
CA GLY A 56 -0.18 16.08 -1.86
C GLY A 56 0.77 15.38 -0.87
N SER A 57 1.99 15.08 -1.35
CA SER A 57 3.03 14.29 -0.66
C SER A 57 3.74 14.98 0.51
N ASP A 58 3.41 16.24 0.80
CA ASP A 58 3.93 16.99 1.96
C ASP A 58 3.18 16.65 3.26
N TRP A 59 2.51 15.50 3.26
CA TRP A 59 1.64 15.06 4.33
C TRP A 59 2.47 14.41 5.44
N GLY A 60 2.93 15.27 6.35
CA GLY A 60 3.23 14.89 7.73
C GLY A 60 1.96 14.55 8.51
N PRO A 61 1.95 14.64 9.86
CA PRO A 61 0.82 14.30 10.72
C PRO A 61 -0.30 15.36 10.67
N LYS A 62 -0.77 15.74 9.47
CA LYS A 62 -1.85 16.71 9.29
C LYS A 62 -3.20 15.98 9.38
N ALA A 63 -4.26 16.72 9.72
CA ALA A 63 -5.61 16.18 9.68
C ALA A 63 -6.12 16.13 8.24
N ILE A 64 -6.85 15.07 7.89
CA ILE A 64 -7.48 14.93 6.58
C ILE A 64 -8.53 16.04 6.46
N PRO A 65 -8.52 16.87 5.38
CA PRO A 65 -9.53 17.90 5.20
C PRO A 65 -10.92 17.27 5.14
N SER A 66 -11.96 18.02 5.52
CA SER A 66 -13.32 17.53 5.37
C SER A 66 -13.65 17.35 3.88
N MET A 67 -13.98 16.13 3.46
CA MET A 67 -14.24 15.79 2.06
C MET A 67 -15.58 15.05 1.85
N GLY A 68 -16.40 14.92 2.90
CA GLY A 68 -17.62 14.12 2.92
C GLY A 68 -17.34 12.61 3.04
N ASP A 69 -18.36 11.78 2.89
CA ASP A 69 -18.27 10.35 3.28
C ASP A 69 -18.05 9.41 2.09
N GLY A 70 -17.73 8.14 2.37
CA GLY A 70 -17.66 7.08 1.36
C GLY A 70 -16.36 7.06 0.55
N TRP A 71 -15.22 7.34 1.19
CA TRP A 71 -13.91 7.33 0.53
C TRP A 71 -13.15 6.03 0.80
N ALA A 72 -12.67 5.40 -0.27
CA ALA A 72 -11.55 4.46 -0.19
C ALA A 72 -10.22 5.22 -0.25
N TRP A 73 -9.20 4.71 0.43
CA TRP A 73 -7.91 5.36 0.57
C TRP A 73 -6.81 4.60 -0.17
N VAL A 74 -5.92 5.31 -0.85
CA VAL A 74 -4.74 4.73 -1.48
C VAL A 74 -3.49 5.39 -0.92
N LEU A 75 -2.59 4.62 -0.30
CA LEU A 75 -1.31 5.13 0.20
C LEU A 75 -0.23 4.92 -0.86
N SER A 76 -0.01 5.93 -1.69
CA SER A 76 0.70 5.78 -2.97
C SER A 76 2.22 5.94 -2.93
N ASP A 77 2.76 6.73 -1.99
CA ASP A 77 4.20 7.05 -1.93
C ASP A 77 4.76 6.96 -0.51
N VAL A 78 4.39 5.91 0.21
CA VAL A 78 4.83 5.68 1.58
C VAL A 78 6.11 4.85 1.58
N ARG A 79 7.18 5.36 2.19
CA ARG A 79 8.53 4.77 2.12
C ARG A 79 9.12 4.40 3.47
N ASN A 80 8.51 4.81 4.57
CA ASN A 80 8.99 4.54 5.92
C ASN A 80 7.82 4.41 6.90
N TYR A 81 8.12 3.79 8.03
CA TYR A 81 7.20 3.54 9.13
C TYR A 81 6.50 4.81 9.62
N HIS A 82 7.24 5.89 9.86
CA HIS A 82 6.67 7.14 10.37
C HIS A 82 5.58 7.70 9.45
N ALA A 83 5.84 7.76 8.13
CA ALA A 83 4.86 8.20 7.16
C ALA A 83 3.65 7.26 7.11
N ALA A 84 3.87 5.95 7.09
CA ALA A 84 2.81 4.95 7.07
C ALA A 84 1.91 5.08 8.30
N TYR A 85 2.51 5.05 9.49
CA TYR A 85 1.82 5.15 10.77
C TYR A 85 0.93 6.40 10.84
N HIS A 86 1.48 7.58 10.55
CA HIS A 86 0.70 8.82 10.65
C HIS A 86 -0.39 8.95 9.60
N GLN A 87 -0.17 8.48 8.37
CA GLN A 87 -1.20 8.50 7.33
C GLN A 87 -2.34 7.52 7.66
N LEU A 88 -2.01 6.32 8.10
CA LEU A 88 -2.97 5.32 8.53
C LEU A 88 -3.84 5.81 9.69
N TYR A 89 -3.22 6.39 10.72
CA TYR A 89 -3.95 6.96 11.86
C TYR A 89 -4.80 8.18 11.49
N ALA A 90 -4.37 8.99 10.52
CA ALA A 90 -5.19 10.08 10.01
C ALA A 90 -6.43 9.56 9.25
N VAL A 91 -6.29 8.46 8.51
CA VAL A 91 -7.42 7.78 7.86
C VAL A 91 -8.38 7.18 8.89
N ASP A 92 -7.88 6.45 9.90
CA ASP A 92 -8.74 5.91 10.97
C ASP A 92 -9.51 7.02 11.69
N ALA A 93 -8.83 8.11 12.06
CA ALA A 93 -9.48 9.26 12.69
C ALA A 93 -10.57 9.87 11.80
N TYR A 94 -10.34 9.96 10.49
CA TYR A 94 -11.33 10.43 9.53
C TYR A 94 -12.52 9.47 9.43
N CYS A 95 -12.27 8.17 9.25
CA CYS A 95 -13.29 7.15 9.16
C CYS A 95 -14.19 7.14 10.40
N ARG A 96 -13.59 7.20 11.60
CA ARG A 96 -14.33 7.27 12.86
C ARG A 96 -15.16 8.54 13.02
N ARG A 97 -14.59 9.71 12.71
CA ARG A 97 -15.30 11.00 12.79
C ARG A 97 -16.56 11.02 11.91
N HIS A 98 -16.51 10.30 10.80
CA HIS A 98 -17.57 10.21 9.81
C HIS A 98 -18.40 8.93 9.90
N ASN A 99 -18.19 8.10 10.93
CA ASN A 99 -18.87 6.82 11.14
C ASN A 99 -18.92 5.94 9.86
N GLN A 100 -17.79 5.81 9.17
CA GLN A 100 -17.67 5.03 7.94
C GLN A 100 -16.61 3.93 8.10
N PRO A 101 -16.82 2.76 7.48
CA PRO A 101 -15.83 1.68 7.50
C PRO A 101 -14.56 2.11 6.76
N MET A 102 -13.42 1.63 7.24
CA MET A 102 -12.13 1.94 6.64
C MET A 102 -11.78 0.95 5.52
N LEU A 103 -11.33 1.47 4.38
CA LEU A 103 -10.62 0.71 3.33
C LEU A 103 -9.36 1.48 2.91
N VAL A 104 -8.20 0.89 3.15
CA VAL A 104 -6.90 1.41 2.74
C VAL A 104 -6.22 0.41 1.81
N LEU A 105 -5.87 0.87 0.61
CA LEU A 105 -5.13 0.12 -0.39
C LEU A 105 -3.68 0.63 -0.45
N MET A 106 -2.73 -0.29 -0.40
CA MET A 106 -1.31 0.01 -0.38
C MET A 106 -0.63 -0.72 -1.54
N PRO A 107 -0.26 0.00 -2.60
CA PRO A 107 0.59 -0.54 -3.65
C PRO A 107 1.99 -0.89 -3.09
N HIS A 108 2.60 -1.97 -3.59
CA HIS A 108 4.02 -2.30 -3.39
C HIS A 108 4.46 -2.70 -1.96
N VAL A 109 3.61 -3.37 -1.18
CA VAL A 109 3.94 -3.77 0.20
C VAL A 109 4.86 -4.98 0.34
N LEU A 110 5.37 -5.52 -0.76
CA LEU A 110 6.46 -6.53 -0.76
C LEU A 110 7.79 -5.98 -1.28
N GLY A 111 7.88 -4.66 -1.52
CA GLY A 111 9.14 -4.01 -1.87
C GLY A 111 10.11 -3.85 -0.69
N GLU A 112 11.30 -3.31 -0.94
CA GLU A 112 12.31 -3.07 0.11
C GLU A 112 11.77 -2.25 1.30
N VAL A 113 10.81 -1.35 1.03
CA VAL A 113 10.18 -0.49 2.03
C VAL A 113 9.24 -1.22 3.00
N ALA A 114 8.86 -2.46 2.69
CA ALA A 114 7.92 -3.24 3.49
C ALA A 114 8.42 -3.45 4.92
N ARG A 115 9.70 -3.83 5.05
CA ARG A 115 10.38 -4.13 6.31
C ARG A 115 11.60 -3.24 6.57
N ARG A 116 11.84 -2.21 5.76
CA ARG A 116 13.02 -1.36 5.91
C ARG A 116 12.69 0.08 5.53
N ASP A 117 12.90 1.02 6.42
CA ASP A 117 12.62 2.42 6.12
C ASP A 117 13.54 2.98 5.04
N HIS A 118 12.95 3.69 4.08
CA HIS A 118 13.63 4.51 3.09
C HIS A 118 13.34 5.99 3.34
N TYR A 119 14.39 6.80 3.30
CA TYR A 119 14.40 8.22 3.57
C TYR A 119 14.93 8.98 2.35
N PRO A 120 14.11 9.17 1.29
CA PRO A 120 14.49 10.01 0.14
C PRO A 120 14.65 11.48 0.55
N ARG A 121 13.96 11.90 1.62
CA ARG A 121 14.04 13.23 2.22
C ARG A 121 14.13 13.08 3.74
N PRO A 122 15.31 12.77 4.30
CA PRO A 122 15.46 12.46 5.72
C PRO A 122 14.97 13.57 6.66
N TYR A 123 14.99 14.83 6.20
CA TYR A 123 14.53 15.99 6.96
C TYR A 123 13.00 16.03 7.17
N LEU A 124 12.21 15.25 6.41
CA LEU A 124 10.77 15.12 6.63
C LEU A 124 10.42 14.16 7.78
N THR A 125 11.37 13.36 8.26
CA THR A 125 11.16 12.42 9.37
C THR A 125 11.85 12.94 10.63
N PRO A 126 11.11 13.16 11.74
CA PRO A 126 11.71 13.63 12.98
C PRO A 126 12.86 12.72 13.45
N PRO A 127 13.94 13.27 14.04
CA PRO A 127 15.10 12.47 14.46
C PRO A 127 14.75 11.25 15.32
N ALA A 128 13.78 11.38 16.24
CA ALA A 128 13.34 10.29 17.12
C ALA A 128 12.69 9.10 16.40
N TRP A 129 12.26 9.30 15.16
CA TRP A 129 11.61 8.28 14.33
C TRP A 129 12.54 7.71 13.26
N ARG A 130 13.75 8.26 13.11
CA ARG A 130 14.72 7.81 12.12
C ARG A 130 15.53 6.64 12.65
N LYS A 131 15.70 5.61 11.82
CA LYS A 131 16.67 4.54 12.04
C LYS A 131 18.08 5.01 11.76
N ARG A 132 19.07 4.24 12.21
CA ARG A 132 20.43 4.37 11.70
C ARG A 132 20.42 4.00 10.21
N THR A 133 21.06 4.82 9.39
CA THR A 133 20.94 4.73 7.94
C THR A 133 22.28 4.62 7.21
N GLU A 134 22.23 4.00 6.04
CA GLU A 134 23.27 4.00 5.01
C GLU A 134 22.75 4.69 3.74
N GLU A 135 23.67 5.15 2.90
CA GLU A 135 23.34 5.65 1.56
C GLU A 135 23.09 4.47 0.62
N VAL A 136 22.07 4.58 -0.23
CA VAL A 136 21.76 3.55 -1.23
C VAL A 136 22.69 3.73 -2.43
N PRO A 137 23.57 2.76 -2.75
CA PRO A 137 24.48 2.88 -3.87
C PRO A 137 23.75 3.17 -5.18
N GLY A 138 24.26 4.13 -5.96
CA GLY A 138 23.69 4.52 -7.24
C GLY A 138 22.40 5.34 -7.15
N THR A 139 21.96 5.76 -5.95
CA THR A 139 20.78 6.61 -5.77
C THR A 139 21.14 7.87 -5.00
N ALA A 140 21.26 9.00 -5.70
CA ALA A 140 21.68 10.27 -5.10
C ALA A 140 20.74 10.70 -3.95
N GLY A 141 21.30 10.82 -2.74
CA GLY A 141 20.59 11.34 -1.56
C GLY A 141 19.58 10.40 -0.91
N LEU A 142 19.32 9.21 -1.48
CA LEU A 142 18.45 8.22 -0.85
C LEU A 142 19.20 7.52 0.27
N ARG A 143 18.66 7.61 1.50
CA ARG A 143 19.14 6.86 2.65
C ARG A 143 18.16 5.75 3.00
N ARG A 144 18.63 4.62 3.51
CA ARG A 144 17.78 3.54 4.03
C ARG A 144 18.24 3.07 5.40
N ALA A 145 17.34 2.49 6.19
CA ALA A 145 17.70 1.85 7.45
C ALA A 145 18.71 0.72 7.20
N ILE A 146 19.73 0.63 8.06
CA ILE A 146 20.75 -0.45 7.97
C ILE A 146 20.12 -1.80 8.28
N ALA A 147 19.30 -1.86 9.34
CA ALA A 147 18.61 -3.07 9.75
C ALA A 147 17.31 -3.26 8.97
N THR A 148 16.98 -4.52 8.68
CA THR A 148 15.65 -4.93 8.18
C THR A 148 14.82 -5.43 9.34
N GLY A 149 13.56 -5.04 9.37
CA GLY A 149 12.59 -5.41 10.40
C GLY A 149 12.87 -4.73 11.73
N GLY A 150 12.17 -5.21 12.76
CA GLY A 150 12.21 -4.66 14.11
C GLY A 150 11.21 -3.53 14.35
N ALA A 151 11.12 -3.10 15.60
CA ALA A 151 10.14 -2.12 16.06
C ALA A 151 10.21 -0.85 15.21
N ARG A 152 9.06 -0.40 14.72
CA ARG A 152 8.92 0.86 13.96
C ARG A 152 9.80 0.95 12.71
N ASN A 153 9.95 -0.14 11.94
CA ASN A 153 10.81 -0.19 10.75
C ASN A 153 10.08 -0.85 9.57
N GLY A 154 9.84 -0.09 8.51
CA GLY A 154 9.11 -0.52 7.33
C GLY A 154 7.62 -0.22 7.37
N VAL A 155 7.02 -0.15 6.19
CA VAL A 155 5.62 0.21 5.97
C VAL A 155 4.66 -0.87 6.48
N VAL A 156 4.96 -2.15 6.25
CA VAL A 156 4.09 -3.25 6.70
C VAL A 156 4.08 -3.34 8.22
N THR A 157 5.21 -3.06 8.86
CA THR A 157 5.29 -2.98 10.33
C THR A 157 4.33 -1.93 10.89
N ALA A 158 4.14 -0.79 10.22
CA ALA A 158 3.16 0.22 10.65
C ALA A 158 1.70 -0.27 10.52
N VAL A 159 1.42 -1.08 9.50
CA VAL A 159 0.10 -1.70 9.32
C VAL A 159 -0.17 -2.72 10.42
N GLU A 160 0.81 -3.58 10.71
CA GLU A 160 0.69 -4.59 11.76
C GLU A 160 0.52 -3.96 13.14
N ASP A 161 1.32 -2.93 13.45
CA ASP A 161 1.18 -2.17 14.69
C ASP A 161 -0.23 -1.56 14.79
N MET A 162 -0.74 -0.93 13.72
CA MET A 162 -2.10 -0.38 13.71
C MET A 162 -3.17 -1.47 13.91
N VAL A 163 -3.08 -2.61 13.22
CA VAL A 163 -4.04 -3.71 13.38
C VAL A 163 -4.04 -4.20 14.83
N SER A 164 -2.86 -4.41 15.43
CA SER A 164 -2.72 -4.81 16.82
C SER A 164 -3.32 -3.77 17.78
N GLU A 165 -2.91 -2.51 17.67
CA GLU A 165 -3.33 -1.42 18.55
C GLU A 165 -4.84 -1.15 18.46
N ARG A 166 -5.43 -1.29 17.26
CA ARG A 166 -6.88 -1.10 17.06
C ARG A 166 -7.67 -2.33 17.50
N SER A 167 -7.13 -3.54 17.36
CA SER A 167 -7.73 -4.76 17.90
C SER A 167 -7.79 -4.72 19.42
N ASP A 168 -6.75 -4.23 20.09
CA ASP A 168 -6.74 -4.01 21.55
C ASP A 168 -7.83 -3.01 22.00
N MET A 169 -8.25 -2.11 21.11
CA MET A 169 -9.35 -1.16 21.32
C MET A 169 -10.73 -1.69 20.87
N GLY A 170 -10.82 -2.97 20.48
CA GLY A 170 -12.05 -3.63 20.05
C GLY A 170 -12.48 -3.34 18.61
N ALA A 171 -11.61 -2.76 17.77
CA ALA A 171 -11.92 -2.55 16.36
C ALA A 171 -11.66 -3.81 15.51
N ALA A 172 -12.52 -4.06 14.53
CA ALA A 172 -12.48 -5.24 13.68
C ALA A 172 -11.67 -5.00 12.39
N LEU A 173 -10.41 -4.57 12.51
CA LEU A 173 -9.54 -4.35 11.35
C LEU A 173 -8.79 -5.62 10.94
N THR A 174 -8.65 -5.85 9.63
CA THR A 174 -7.83 -6.93 9.09
C THR A 174 -6.91 -6.46 7.98
N TRP A 175 -5.79 -7.17 7.84
CA TRP A 175 -4.79 -6.94 6.80
C TRP A 175 -4.67 -8.15 5.89
N ALA A 176 -4.76 -7.90 4.59
CA ALA A 176 -4.49 -8.89 3.55
C ALA A 176 -3.52 -8.30 2.52
N HIS A 177 -2.68 -9.13 1.90
CA HIS A 177 -1.86 -8.71 0.78
C HIS A 177 -1.78 -9.80 -0.28
N LEU A 178 -1.63 -9.40 -1.55
CA LEU A 178 -1.54 -10.28 -2.70
C LEU A 178 -0.11 -10.28 -3.24
N PRO A 179 0.69 -11.34 -2.97
CA PRO A 179 2.10 -11.35 -3.35
C PRO A 179 2.33 -11.18 -4.85
N ALA A 180 1.48 -11.83 -5.65
CA ALA A 180 1.49 -11.85 -7.10
C ALA A 180 1.08 -10.54 -7.80
N LEU A 181 1.03 -9.43 -7.06
CA LEU A 181 0.67 -8.10 -7.59
C LEU A 181 1.53 -7.03 -6.93
N ASN A 182 2.84 -7.29 -6.84
CA ASN A 182 3.82 -6.48 -6.09
C ASN A 182 3.51 -6.37 -4.59
N GLY A 183 2.70 -7.28 -4.05
CA GLY A 183 2.14 -7.07 -2.72
C GLY A 183 1.15 -5.93 -2.72
N LEU A 184 0.07 -6.00 -3.50
CA LEU A 184 -1.07 -5.12 -3.25
C LEU A 184 -1.61 -5.47 -1.86
N GLY A 185 -1.55 -4.51 -0.94
CA GLY A 185 -2.07 -4.63 0.41
C GLY A 185 -3.45 -3.99 0.55
N ALA A 186 -4.32 -4.60 1.33
CA ALA A 186 -5.64 -4.11 1.70
C ALA A 186 -5.79 -4.21 3.22
N LEU A 187 -5.92 -3.04 3.87
CA LEU A 187 -6.29 -2.91 5.27
C LEU A 187 -7.75 -2.47 5.32
N PHE A 188 -8.62 -3.24 5.96
CA PHE A 188 -10.05 -2.96 5.94
C PHE A 188 -10.78 -3.35 7.22
N ASP A 189 -11.90 -2.68 7.44
CA ASP A 189 -12.87 -2.99 8.48
C ASP A 189 -13.68 -4.23 8.09
N THR A 190 -13.66 -5.26 8.95
CA THR A 190 -14.34 -6.54 8.72
C THR A 190 -15.82 -6.49 9.05
N ASP A 191 -16.28 -5.49 9.80
CA ASP A 191 -17.71 -5.26 10.08
C ASP A 191 -18.42 -4.52 8.94
N ALA A 192 -17.69 -4.07 7.92
CA ALA A 192 -18.26 -3.39 6.77
C ALA A 192 -19.13 -4.34 5.92
N GLU A 193 -20.27 -3.86 5.41
CA GLU A 193 -21.18 -4.66 4.58
C GLU A 193 -20.51 -5.24 3.32
N TRP A 194 -19.49 -4.54 2.78
CA TRP A 194 -18.72 -4.99 1.62
C TRP A 194 -17.55 -5.91 1.96
N ALA A 195 -17.18 -6.05 3.24
CA ALA A 195 -16.00 -6.80 3.67
C ALA A 195 -16.04 -8.29 3.27
N PRO A 196 -17.18 -9.01 3.36
CA PRO A 196 -17.23 -10.41 2.91
C PRO A 196 -16.94 -10.57 1.42
N ARG A 197 -17.42 -9.64 0.57
CA ARG A 197 -17.14 -9.66 -0.87
C ARG A 197 -15.67 -9.42 -1.15
N LEU A 198 -15.06 -8.45 -0.45
CA LEU A 198 -13.63 -8.19 -0.56
C LEU A 198 -12.81 -9.39 -0.09
N ALA A 199 -13.11 -9.95 1.08
CA ALA A 199 -12.40 -11.10 1.62
C ALA A 199 -12.49 -12.31 0.68
N GLY A 200 -13.67 -12.59 0.11
CA GLY A 200 -13.85 -13.63 -0.89
C GLY A 200 -13.03 -13.40 -2.16
N ALA A 201 -13.01 -12.17 -2.69
CA ALA A 201 -12.20 -11.81 -3.85
C ALA A 201 -10.70 -11.99 -3.55
N LEU A 202 -10.21 -11.49 -2.41
CA LEU A 202 -8.82 -11.62 -2.00
C LEU A 202 -8.42 -13.09 -1.76
N ALA A 203 -9.29 -13.89 -1.16
CA ALA A 203 -9.08 -15.33 -0.96
C ALA A 203 -8.94 -16.07 -2.30
N ASN A 204 -9.79 -15.77 -3.27
CA ASN A 204 -9.71 -16.37 -4.62
C ASN A 204 -8.38 -16.05 -5.30
N TYR A 205 -7.85 -14.84 -5.11
CA TYR A 205 -6.54 -14.48 -5.63
C TYR A 205 -5.41 -15.23 -4.91
N HIS A 206 -5.54 -15.45 -3.60
CA HIS A 206 -4.57 -16.19 -2.81
C HIS A 206 -4.51 -17.68 -3.16
N THR A 207 -5.65 -18.30 -3.47
CA THR A 207 -5.75 -19.73 -3.80
C THR A 207 -5.68 -20.02 -5.31
N SER A 208 -5.62 -18.99 -6.16
CA SER A 208 -5.56 -19.16 -7.61
C SER A 208 -4.22 -19.76 -8.04
N SER A 209 -4.28 -20.98 -8.59
CA SER A 209 -3.12 -21.68 -9.14
C SER A 209 -2.45 -20.93 -10.29
N ILE A 210 -3.22 -20.14 -11.05
CA ILE A 210 -2.71 -19.28 -12.13
C ILE A 210 -1.84 -18.15 -11.55
N ILE A 211 -2.31 -17.54 -10.46
CA ILE A 211 -1.61 -16.45 -9.79
C ILE A 211 -0.37 -16.96 -9.06
N ALA A 212 -0.47 -18.13 -8.42
CA ALA A 212 0.68 -18.83 -7.87
C ALA A 212 1.71 -19.20 -8.96
N ALA A 213 1.26 -19.63 -10.14
CA ALA A 213 2.12 -19.95 -11.27
C ALA A 213 2.80 -18.70 -11.87
N MET A 214 2.11 -17.55 -11.88
CA MET A 214 2.70 -16.25 -12.25
C MET A 214 3.78 -15.82 -11.27
N SER A 215 3.52 -15.88 -9.97
CA SER A 215 4.55 -15.61 -8.94
C SER A 215 5.73 -16.57 -9.05
N ALA A 216 5.49 -17.86 -9.29
CA ALA A 216 6.56 -18.84 -9.47
C ALA A 216 7.37 -18.59 -10.76
N ARG A 217 6.72 -18.14 -11.85
CA ARG A 217 7.41 -17.73 -13.07
C ARG A 217 8.33 -16.53 -12.82
N GLN A 218 7.88 -15.53 -12.07
CA GLN A 218 8.70 -14.37 -11.72
C GLN A 218 9.88 -14.74 -10.82
N ILE A 219 9.67 -15.63 -9.84
CA ILE A 219 10.78 -16.16 -9.03
C ILE A 219 11.81 -16.85 -9.95
N ARG A 220 11.37 -17.63 -10.93
CA ARG A 220 12.27 -18.26 -11.91
C ARG A 220 12.99 -17.24 -12.80
N GLU A 221 12.28 -16.23 -13.31
CA GLU A 221 12.88 -15.15 -14.12
C GLU A 221 13.93 -14.36 -13.30
N TYR A 222 13.65 -14.12 -12.02
CA TYR A 222 14.59 -13.49 -11.08
C TYR A 222 15.81 -14.37 -10.81
N LEU A 223 15.62 -15.65 -10.52
CA LEU A 223 16.72 -16.60 -10.30
C LEU A 223 17.58 -16.74 -11.55
N ALA A 224 16.98 -16.79 -12.75
CA ALA A 224 17.72 -16.82 -14.01
C ALA A 224 18.58 -15.57 -14.20
N MET A 225 18.03 -14.38 -13.91
CA MET A 225 18.77 -13.11 -13.96
C MET A 225 19.94 -13.09 -12.95
N LEU A 226 19.74 -13.59 -11.72
CA LEU A 226 20.79 -13.68 -10.71
C LEU A 226 21.91 -14.65 -11.13
N ASP A 227 21.55 -15.75 -11.78
CA ASP A 227 22.48 -16.77 -12.26
C ASP A 227 23.21 -16.35 -13.56
N GLY A 228 22.95 -15.15 -14.08
CA GLY A 228 23.50 -14.67 -15.35
C GLY A 228 22.96 -15.43 -16.57
N ARG A 229 21.87 -16.20 -16.41
CA ARG A 229 21.18 -16.88 -17.51
C ARG A 229 20.13 -15.92 -18.07
N ASN A 230 20.28 -15.54 -19.34
CA ASN A 230 19.19 -14.83 -20.01
C ASN A 230 17.93 -15.70 -19.96
N PRO A 231 16.76 -15.15 -19.58
CA PRO A 231 15.52 -15.90 -19.63
C PRO A 231 15.24 -16.35 -21.08
N PRO A 232 14.82 -17.60 -21.31
CA PRO A 232 14.44 -18.05 -22.64
C PRO A 232 13.23 -17.21 -23.11
N CYS A 233 13.31 -16.74 -24.37
CA CYS A 233 12.26 -16.00 -25.06
C CYS A 233 10.91 -16.71 -25.02
#